data_AF-A0A974T2Y0-F1
#
_entry.id   AF-A0A974T2Y0-F1
#
_cell.length_a   1.000
_cell.length_b   1.000
_cell.length_c   1.000
_cell.angle_alpha   90.00
_cell.angle_beta   90.00
_cell.angle_gamma   90.00
#
_symmetry.space_group_name_H-M   'P 1'
#
loop_
_entity.id
_entity.type
_entity.pdbx_description
1 polymer ?
#
loop_
_entity_poly.entity_id
_entity_poly.type
_entity_poly.pdbx_seq_one_letter_code
_entity_poly.pdbx_strand_id
1 'polypeptide(L)'
;MAYHVRWQLVGRSGLPLDNGCIGEGICAYRDAVAAVVEFLRPYPEVSRCPTESYWLARRSCEADLAVWIWIERHEDEGATRPSNAWMPPK
;
A
#
# COMPACT_ATOMS: atom_id res chain seq x y z
N MET A 1 -15.53 9.89 5.26
CA MET A 1 -14.05 9.90 5.09
C MET A 1 -13.54 8.60 5.63
N ALA A 2 -13.12 7.73 4.71
CA ALA A 2 -12.55 6.44 5.01
C ALA A 2 -11.12 6.38 4.49
N TYR A 3 -10.30 5.55 5.12
CA TYR A 3 -8.96 5.22 4.68
C TYR A 3 -8.94 3.76 4.24
N HIS A 4 -8.32 3.50 3.11
CA HIS A 4 -8.09 2.16 2.59
C HIS A 4 -6.59 1.92 2.56
N VAL A 5 -6.15 0.77 3.08
CA VAL A 5 -4.74 0.39 2.98
C VAL A 5 -4.60 -0.49 1.76
N ARG A 6 -3.88 -0.01 0.74
CA ARG A 6 -3.61 -0.78 -0.47
C ARG A 6 -2.28 -1.47 -0.38
N TRP A 7 -2.17 -2.59 -1.08
CA TRP A 7 -0.88 -3.24 -1.30
C TRP A 7 -0.75 -3.74 -2.74
N GLN A 8 0.49 -3.83 -3.20
CA GLN A 8 0.88 -4.41 -4.48
C GLN A 8 2.13 -5.28 -4.28
N LEU A 9 2.03 -6.55 -4.60
CA LEU A 9 3.14 -7.46 -4.77
C LEU A 9 3.83 -7.14 -6.10
N VAL A 10 5.13 -6.91 -6.05
CA VAL A 10 5.97 -6.65 -7.22
C VAL A 10 7.10 -7.68 -7.29
N GLY A 11 7.43 -8.08 -8.51
CA GLY A 11 8.59 -8.93 -8.78
C GLY A 11 9.89 -8.11 -8.87
N ARG A 12 11.00 -8.81 -9.09
CA ARG A 12 12.36 -8.23 -9.18
C ARG A 12 12.47 -7.13 -10.24
N SER A 13 11.73 -7.26 -11.33
CA SER A 13 11.66 -6.28 -12.43
C SER A 13 10.79 -5.06 -12.11
N GLY A 14 10.21 -4.97 -10.91
CA GLY A 14 9.21 -3.96 -10.56
C GLY A 14 7.84 -4.20 -11.18
N LEU A 15 7.65 -5.32 -11.89
CA LEU A 15 6.36 -5.66 -12.48
C LEU A 15 5.34 -6.02 -11.40
N PRO A 16 4.12 -5.46 -11.47
CA PRO A 16 3.05 -5.82 -10.56
C PRO A 16 2.63 -7.27 -10.83
N LEU A 17 2.54 -8.04 -9.75
CA LEU A 17 2.17 -9.45 -9.77
C LEU A 17 0.78 -9.67 -9.18
N ASP A 18 0.47 -8.99 -8.08
CA ASP A 18 -0.81 -9.11 -7.37
C ASP A 18 -1.08 -7.87 -6.52
N ASN A 19 -2.34 -7.57 -6.23
CA ASN A 19 -2.71 -6.42 -5.41
C ASN A 19 -3.94 -6.71 -4.54
N GLY A 20 -4.14 -5.86 -3.54
CA GLY A 20 -5.34 -5.92 -2.72
C GLY A 20 -5.53 -4.71 -1.83
N CYS A 21 -6.53 -4.82 -0.96
CA CYS A 21 -6.87 -3.84 0.06
C CYS A 21 -6.93 -4.53 1.43
N ILE A 22 -6.50 -3.83 2.48
CA ILE A 22 -6.55 -4.27 3.87
C ILE A 22 -7.52 -3.35 4.60
N GLY A 23 -8.55 -3.98 5.15
CA GLY A 23 -9.67 -3.28 5.78
C GLY A 23 -10.59 -2.64 4.75
N GLU A 24 -11.89 -2.71 5.02
CA GLU A 24 -12.89 -1.92 4.31
C GLU A 24 -13.21 -0.69 5.17
N GLY A 25 -13.12 0.51 4.60
CA GLY A 25 -13.71 1.70 5.23
C GLY A 25 -13.08 2.14 6.57
N ILE A 26 -11.76 2.11 6.73
CA ILE A 26 -11.13 2.45 8.02
C ILE A 26 -11.36 3.93 8.36
N CYS A 27 -12.11 4.22 9.42
CA CYS A 27 -12.54 5.60 9.70
C CYS A 27 -11.42 6.54 10.17
N ALA A 28 -10.36 6.01 10.81
CA ALA A 28 -9.27 6.82 11.34
C ALA A 28 -7.92 6.47 10.70
N TYR A 29 -7.15 7.50 10.33
CA TYR A 29 -5.82 7.33 9.75
C TYR A 29 -4.88 6.52 10.64
N ARG A 30 -4.95 6.71 11.97
CA ARG A 30 -4.14 5.95 12.93
C ARG A 30 -4.41 4.44 12.85
N ASP A 31 -5.67 4.06 12.60
CA ASP A 31 -6.09 2.67 12.52
C ASP A 31 -5.62 2.06 11.19
N ALA A 32 -5.59 2.87 10.11
CA ALA A 32 -4.99 2.48 8.84
C ALA A 32 -3.47 2.30 8.97
N VAL A 33 -2.78 3.17 9.70
CA VAL A 33 -1.35 3.00 10.02
C VAL A 33 -1.11 1.75 10.85
N ALA A 34 -1.98 1.44 11.83
CA ALA A 34 -1.88 0.20 12.60
C ALA A 34 -2.03 -1.04 11.71
N ALA A 35 -2.98 -1.03 10.76
CA ALA A 35 -3.14 -2.11 9.79
C ALA A 35 -1.90 -2.28 8.90
N VAL A 36 -1.27 -1.18 8.47
CA VAL A 36 0.03 -1.22 7.76
C VAL A 36 1.10 -1.89 8.62
N VAL A 37 1.26 -1.48 9.88
CA VAL A 37 2.27 -2.04 10.79
C VAL A 37 2.05 -3.54 11.02
N GLU A 38 0.80 -3.96 11.23
CA GLU A 38 0.47 -5.38 11.38
C GLU A 38 0.77 -6.18 10.12
N PHE A 39 0.42 -5.65 8.94
CA PHE A 39 0.76 -6.31 7.67
C PHE A 39 2.27 -6.40 7.44
N LEU A 40 3.03 -5.40 7.87
CA LEU A 40 4.48 -5.35 7.72
C LEU A 40 5.24 -6.21 8.73
N ARG A 41 4.58 -6.69 9.80
CA ARG A 41 5.21 -7.51 10.85
C ARG A 41 6.08 -8.70 10.36
N PRO A 42 5.71 -9.47 9.31
CA PRO A 42 6.53 -10.58 8.83
C PRO A 42 7.68 -10.17 7.90
N TYR A 43 7.85 -8.87 7.59
CA TYR A 43 8.89 -8.38 6.69
C TYR A 43 10.03 -7.75 7.51
N PRO A 44 11.23 -8.35 7.54
CA PRO A 44 12.37 -7.78 8.25
C PRO A 44 12.96 -6.55 7.54
N GLU A 45 12.80 -6.46 6.21
CA GLU A 45 13.34 -5.37 5.40
C GLU A 45 12.20 -4.41 5.04
N VAL A 46 12.08 -3.30 5.76
CA VAL A 46 11.05 -2.28 5.52
C VAL A 46 11.67 -0.91 5.31
N SER A 47 11.38 -0.30 4.16
CA SER A 47 11.75 1.08 3.82
C SER A 47 10.50 1.92 3.69
N ARG A 48 10.44 3.04 4.42
CA ARG A 48 9.35 4.02 4.30
C ARG A 48 9.81 5.17 3.40
N CYS A 49 9.02 5.52 2.40
CA CYS A 49 9.22 6.74 1.63
C CYS A 49 8.45 7.89 2.32
N PRO A 50 9.16 8.90 2.89
CA PRO A 50 8.50 9.99 3.61
C PRO A 50 7.73 10.93 2.69
N THR A 51 8.10 11.04 1.41
CA THR A 51 7.51 11.97 0.45
C THR A 51 6.11 11.53 -0.01
N GLU A 52 5.92 10.22 -0.19
CA GLU A 52 4.72 9.66 -0.83
C GLU A 52 3.90 8.77 0.11
N SER A 53 4.29 8.67 1.39
CA SER A 53 3.60 7.89 2.42
C SER A 53 3.33 6.43 2.03
N TYR A 54 4.26 5.83 1.28
CA TYR A 54 4.27 4.40 0.99
C TYR A 54 5.41 3.67 1.73
N TRP A 55 5.22 2.36 1.90
CA TRP A 55 6.17 1.43 2.46
C TRP A 55 6.54 0.39 1.42
N LEU A 56 7.83 0.09 1.33
CA LEU A 56 8.39 -1.02 0.57
C LEU A 56 8.87 -2.07 1.56
N ALA A 57 8.41 -3.30 1.39
CA ALA A 57 8.72 -4.40 2.30
C ALA A 57 9.24 -5.63 1.56
N ARG A 58 10.26 -6.29 2.12
CA ARG A 58 10.85 -7.52 1.60
C ARG A 58 11.08 -8.54 2.72
N ARG A 59 11.04 -9.83 2.36
CA ARG A 59 11.33 -10.92 3.32
C ARG A 59 12.83 -11.11 3.58
N SER A 60 13.67 -10.66 2.65
CA SER A 60 15.13 -10.63 2.78
C SER A 60 15.72 -9.66 1.74
N CYS A 61 17.00 -9.31 1.87
CA CYS A 61 17.70 -8.48 0.89
C CYS A 61 17.75 -9.13 -0.51
N GLU A 62 17.81 -10.46 -0.56
CA GLU A 62 17.88 -11.27 -1.79
C GLU A 62 16.49 -11.68 -2.33
N ALA A 63 15.39 -11.28 -1.69
CA ALA A 63 14.06 -11.64 -2.14
C ALA A 63 13.77 -11.00 -3.51
N ASP A 64 13.41 -11.84 -4.48
CA ASP A 64 12.92 -11.41 -5.80
C ASP A 64 11.51 -10.79 -5.74
N LEU A 65 10.86 -10.84 -4.58
CA LEU A 65 9.52 -10.30 -4.34
C LEU A 65 9.58 -9.18 -3.31
N ALA A 66 8.86 -8.10 -3.59
CA ALA A 66 8.63 -7.03 -2.64
C ALA A 66 7.14 -6.66 -2.60
N VAL A 67 6.71 -6.03 -1.51
CA VAL A 67 5.35 -5.51 -1.37
C VAL A 67 5.41 -4.00 -1.18
N TRP A 68 4.68 -3.28 -2.01
CA TRP A 68 4.39 -1.86 -1.83
C TRP A 68 3.08 -1.74 -1.06
N ILE A 69 3.03 -0.84 -0.09
CA ILE A 69 1.85 -0.56 0.72
C ILE A 69 1.68 0.94 0.84
N TRP A 70 0.45 1.44 0.74
CA TRP A 70 0.14 2.85 0.93
C TRP A 70 -1.28 3.01 1.48
N ILE A 71 -1.56 4.18 2.05
CA ILE A 71 -2.88 4.53 2.58
C ILE A 71 -3.56 5.49 1.60
N GLU A 72 -4.68 5.06 1.03
CA GLU A 72 -5.56 5.87 0.22
C GLU A 72 -6.65 6.51 1.09
N ARG A 73 -6.91 7.81 0.90
CA ARG A 73 -8.05 8.50 1.52
C ARG A 73 -9.22 8.46 0.54
N HIS A 74 -10.31 7.81 0.93
CA HIS A 74 -11.61 7.93 0.30
C HIS A 74 -12.43 8.99 1.02
N GLU A 75 -12.67 10.10 0.34
CA GLU A 75 -13.71 11.04 0.76
C GLU A 75 -15.05 10.39 0.37
N ASP A 76 -15.93 10.18 1.35
CA ASP A 76 -17.32 9.78 1.06
C ASP A 76 -17.95 10.97 0.34
N GLU A 77 -17.84 10.97 -0.99
CA GLU A 77 -18.53 11.94 -1.80
C GLU A 77 -19.45 11.15 -2.73
N GLY A 78 -20.76 11.31 -2.50
CA GLY A 78 -21.75 10.94 -3.49
C GLY A 78 -21.56 11.80 -4.74
N ALA A 79 -20.59 11.46 -5.58
CA ALA A 79 -20.39 12.01 -6.91
C ALA A 79 -19.39 11.14 -7.69
N THR A 80 -19.94 10.41 -8.67
CA THR A 80 -19.25 9.72 -9.76
C THR A 80 -18.00 10.45 -10.28
N ARG A 81 -16.83 9.80 -10.23
CA ARG A 81 -15.83 9.78 -11.33
C ARG A 81 -14.81 8.65 -11.17
N PRO A 82 -14.28 8.09 -12.28
CA PRO A 82 -13.60 6.80 -12.29
C PRO A 82 -12.18 6.90 -11.75
N SER A 83 -11.76 5.84 -11.07
CA SER A 83 -10.40 5.56 -10.59
C SER A 83 -9.33 5.97 -11.59
N ASN A 84 -8.47 6.87 -11.15
CA ASN A 84 -7.23 7.20 -11.82
C ASN A 84 -6.34 5.95 -11.79
N ALA A 85 -6.10 5.35 -12.95
CA ALA A 85 -5.08 4.32 -13.13
C ALA A 85 -3.72 4.94 -12.82
N TRP A 86 -3.11 4.52 -11.71
CA TRP A 86 -1.74 4.87 -11.36
C TRP A 86 -0.76 4.25 -12.37
N MET A 87 0.21 5.03 -12.86
CA MET A 87 1.34 4.53 -13.66
C MET A 87 2.63 4.59 -12.84
N PRO A 88 3.49 3.55 -12.90
CA PRO A 88 4.78 3.58 -12.21
C PRO A 88 5.76 4.54 -12.92
N PRO A 89 6.74 5.12 -12.20
CA PRO A 89 7.77 5.96 -12.80
C PRO A 89 8.70 5.15 -13.74
N LYS A 90 9.18 5.83 -14.80
CA LYS A 90 10.10 5.31 -15.83
C LYS A 90 11.52 5.15 -15.33
#